data_AF-A0A3B9W2T3-F1
#
_entry.id   AF-A0A3B9W2T3-F1
#
_cell.length_a   1.000
_cell.length_b   1.000
_cell.length_c   1.000
_cell.angle_alpha   90.00
_cell.angle_beta   90.00
_cell.angle_gamma   90.00
#
_symmetry.space_group_name_H-M   'P 1'
#
loop_
_entity.id
_entity.type
_entity.pdbx_description
1 polymer ?
#
loop_
_entity_poly.entity_id
_entity_poly.type
_entity_poly.pdbx_seq_one_letter_code
_entity_poly.pdbx_strand_id
1 'polypeptide(L)'
;MSSTQITAEPGSPKAVNSRGRVIVASLIGTTVEFYDFYVYATAAVLVFPALFFPNQNETTQLLSSFAVFGVAFVARPLGSIVFGHFGDKFGRKGTLVASLLTMGIATFLIGCLP
;
A
#
# COMPACT_ATOMS: atom_id res chain seq x y z
N MET A 1 -59.27 6.79 -22.95
CA MET A 1 -58.00 6.05 -23.05
C MET A 1 -56.90 7.07 -23.31
N SER A 2 -56.40 7.71 -22.26
CA SER A 2 -55.29 8.68 -22.37
C SER A 2 -54.04 8.00 -21.83
N SER A 3 -53.15 7.60 -22.73
CA SER A 3 -51.90 6.90 -22.41
C SER A 3 -51.00 7.77 -21.54
N THR A 4 -50.72 7.29 -20.33
CA THR A 4 -49.61 7.74 -19.49
C THR A 4 -48.30 7.44 -20.21
N GLN A 5 -47.60 8.46 -20.71
CA GLN A 5 -46.21 8.31 -21.12
C GLN A 5 -45.33 8.45 -19.88
N ILE A 6 -44.64 7.35 -19.54
CA ILE A 6 -43.57 7.32 -18.55
C ILE A 6 -42.33 7.90 -19.23
N THR A 7 -42.02 9.16 -18.96
CA THR A 7 -40.74 9.76 -19.36
C THR A 7 -39.64 9.10 -18.52
N ALA A 8 -38.82 8.27 -19.15
CA ALA A 8 -37.59 7.77 -18.55
C ALA A 8 -36.60 8.93 -18.40
N GLU A 9 -36.26 9.29 -17.16
CA GLU A 9 -35.20 10.28 -16.91
C GLU A 9 -33.85 9.73 -17.40
N PRO A 10 -33.05 10.54 -18.13
CA PRO A 10 -31.70 10.14 -18.52
C PRO A 10 -30.83 10.06 -17.26
N GLY A 11 -30.29 8.86 -16.99
CA GLY A 11 -29.45 8.58 -15.82
C GLY A 11 -28.30 9.58 -15.68
N SER A 12 -28.22 10.19 -14.50
CA SER A 12 -27.16 11.13 -14.11
C SER A 12 -25.76 10.61 -14.51
N PRO A 13 -24.93 11.40 -15.20
CA PRO A 13 -23.58 10.99 -15.54
C PRO A 13 -22.78 10.77 -14.25
N LYS A 14 -22.25 9.55 -14.09
CA LYS A 14 -21.41 9.16 -12.96
C LYS A 14 -20.22 10.13 -12.88
N ALA A 15 -20.14 10.95 -11.82
CA ALA A 15 -19.09 11.96 -11.68
C ALA A 15 -17.70 11.32 -11.75
N VAL A 16 -17.01 11.52 -12.86
CA VAL A 16 -15.63 11.06 -13.08
C VAL A 16 -14.73 11.86 -12.13
N ASN A 17 -13.89 11.18 -11.34
CA ASN A 17 -12.96 11.87 -10.44
C ASN A 17 -12.12 12.87 -11.25
N SER A 18 -12.00 14.12 -10.77
CA SER A 18 -11.19 15.13 -11.45
C SER A 18 -9.74 14.66 -11.56
N ARG A 19 -9.11 14.93 -12.71
CA ARG A 19 -7.72 14.52 -12.98
C ARG A 19 -6.76 14.97 -11.89
N GLY A 20 -6.92 16.21 -11.40
CA GLY A 20 -6.12 16.75 -10.30
C GLY A 20 -6.24 15.95 -9.00
N ARG A 21 -7.46 15.52 -8.64
CA ARG A 21 -7.68 14.68 -7.45
C ARG A 21 -7.00 13.32 -7.58
N VAL A 22 -7.01 12.72 -8.78
CA VAL A 22 -6.31 11.45 -9.02
C VAL A 22 -4.80 11.63 -8.88
N ILE A 23 -4.22 12.68 -9.45
CA ILE A 23 -2.79 12.98 -9.36
C ILE A 23 -2.36 13.17 -7.90
N VAL A 24 -3.09 14.00 -7.15
CA VAL A 24 -2.79 14.26 -5.73
C VAL A 24 -2.90 12.98 -4.90
N ALA A 25 -3.93 12.16 -5.12
CA ALA A 25 -4.08 10.88 -4.43
C ALA A 25 -2.92 9.92 -4.73
N SER A 26 -2.46 9.86 -5.98
CA SER A 26 -1.29 9.06 -6.36
C SER A 26 -0.02 9.57 -5.69
N LEU A 27 0.21 10.89 -5.68
CA LEU A 27 1.38 11.49 -5.02
C LEU A 27 1.41 11.20 -3.52
N ILE A 28 0.26 11.33 -2.84
CA ILE A 28 0.15 10.98 -1.42
C ILE A 28 0.48 9.51 -1.21
N GLY A 29 -0.08 8.63 -2.04
CA GLY A 29 0.19 7.19 -1.95
C GLY A 29 1.67 6.86 -2.13
N THR A 30 2.30 7.44 -3.16
CA THR A 30 3.74 7.29 -3.39
C THR A 30 4.56 7.78 -2.20
N THR A 31 4.23 8.95 -1.64
CA THR A 31 4.94 9.49 -0.47
C THR A 31 4.82 8.57 0.75
N VAL A 32 3.64 8.02 1.02
CA VAL A 32 3.42 7.09 2.14
C VAL A 32 4.24 5.81 1.94
N GLU A 33 4.28 5.28 0.72
CA GLU A 33 5.11 4.11 0.39
C GLU A 33 6.61 4.37 0.62
N PHE A 34 7.11 5.53 0.22
CA PHE A 34 8.51 5.91 0.49
C PHE A 34 8.78 6.11 1.97
N TYR A 35 7.86 6.74 2.68
CA TYR A 35 7.98 6.96 4.12
C TYR A 35 8.07 5.63 4.87
N ASP A 36 7.13 4.72 4.65
CA ASP A 36 7.13 3.40 5.29
C ASP A 36 8.41 2.62 4.98
N PHE A 37 8.85 2.62 3.73
CA PHE A 37 10.08 1.94 3.33
C PHE A 37 11.32 2.49 4.02
N TYR A 38 11.39 3.82 4.21
CA TYR A 38 12.51 4.46 4.88
C TYR A 38 12.53 4.16 6.39
N VAL A 39 11.36 4.17 7.03
CA VAL A 39 11.21 3.78 8.44
C VAL A 39 11.63 2.32 8.61
N TYR A 40 11.17 1.41 7.76
CA TYR A 40 11.56 0.01 7.79
C TYR A 40 13.07 -0.16 7.58
N ALA A 41 13.66 0.52 6.58
CA ALA A 41 15.10 0.45 6.32
C ALA A 41 15.91 0.91 7.54
N THR A 42 15.48 1.98 8.19
CA THR A 42 16.11 2.49 9.43
C THR A 42 16.02 1.47 10.56
N ALA A 43 14.84 0.86 10.76
CA ALA A 43 14.65 -0.20 11.75
C ALA A 43 15.47 -1.46 11.42
N ALA A 44 15.63 -1.79 10.15
CA ALA A 44 16.44 -2.92 9.69
C ALA A 44 17.94 -2.74 9.98
N VAL A 45 18.42 -1.50 10.10
CA VAL A 45 19.80 -1.21 10.49
C VAL A 45 19.95 -1.14 12.01
N LEU A 46 19.01 -0.48 12.69
CA LEU A 46 19.19 -0.09 14.09
C LEU A 46 18.55 -1.05 15.12
N VAL A 47 17.48 -1.75 14.76
CA VAL A 47 16.63 -2.49 15.72
C VAL A 47 16.60 -3.98 15.39
N PHE A 48 16.24 -4.35 14.16
CA PHE A 48 16.00 -5.74 13.78
C PHE A 48 17.19 -6.70 13.92
N PRO A 49 18.46 -6.30 13.67
CA PRO A 49 19.61 -7.20 13.85
C PRO A 49 19.67 -7.78 15.27
N ALA A 50 19.58 -6.91 16.28
CA ALA A 50 19.63 -7.29 17.68
C ALA A 50 18.32 -7.94 18.16
N LEU A 51 17.17 -7.49 17.64
CA LEU A 51 15.86 -7.95 18.08
C LEU A 51 15.50 -9.35 17.57
N PHE A 52 15.74 -9.61 16.27
CA PHE A 52 15.31 -10.86 15.62
C PHE A 52 16.45 -11.86 15.43
N PHE A 53 17.72 -11.44 15.47
CA PHE A 53 18.87 -12.32 15.23
C PHE A 53 19.91 -12.34 16.37
N PRO A 54 19.55 -12.26 17.66
CA PRO A 54 20.50 -12.00 18.77
C PRO A 54 21.63 -13.03 18.93
N ASN A 55 21.44 -14.26 18.45
CA ASN A 55 22.40 -15.36 18.63
C ASN A 55 23.45 -15.47 17.50
N GLN A 56 23.46 -14.54 16.54
CA GLN A 56 24.43 -14.52 15.43
C GLN A 56 25.57 -13.53 15.74
N ASN A 57 26.67 -13.61 15.00
CA ASN A 57 27.71 -12.57 15.05
C ASN A 57 27.21 -11.28 14.40
N GLU A 58 27.73 -10.11 14.81
CA GLU A 58 27.24 -8.78 14.39
C GLU A 58 27.04 -8.64 12.87
N THR A 59 28.01 -9.09 12.07
CA THR A 59 27.94 -9.04 10.61
C THR A 59 26.80 -9.90 10.06
N THR A 60 26.60 -11.09 10.61
CA THR A 60 25.56 -12.01 10.18
C THR A 60 24.17 -11.50 10.59
N GLN A 61 24.02 -10.91 11.78
CA GLN A 61 22.77 -10.29 12.21
C GLN A 61 22.31 -9.20 11.24
N LEU A 62 23.22 -8.29 10.89
CA LEU A 62 22.93 -7.20 9.96
C LEU A 62 22.59 -7.74 8.56
N LEU A 63 23.36 -8.72 8.08
CA LEU A 63 23.10 -9.33 6.78
C LEU A 63 21.76 -10.06 6.74
N SER A 64 21.37 -10.77 7.80
CA SER A 64 20.06 -11.41 7.91
C SER A 64 18.93 -10.38 7.93
N SER A 65 19.08 -9.29 8.68
CA SER A 65 18.12 -8.18 8.68
C SER A 65 17.97 -7.56 7.28
N PHE A 66 19.08 -7.31 6.58
CA PHE A 66 19.06 -6.83 5.20
C PHE A 66 18.50 -7.85 4.21
N ALA A 67 18.68 -9.15 4.44
CA ALA A 67 18.07 -10.18 3.61
C ALA A 67 16.53 -10.12 3.72
N VAL A 68 16.00 -9.95 4.93
CA VAL A 68 14.55 -9.76 5.14
C VAL A 68 14.08 -8.45 4.50
N PHE A 69 14.80 -7.36 4.66
CA PHE A 69 14.52 -6.11 3.94
C PHE A 69 14.54 -6.30 2.41
N GLY A 70 15.47 -7.11 1.91
CA GLY A 70 15.60 -7.49 0.51
C GLY A 70 14.34 -8.17 -0.05
N VAL A 71 13.61 -8.93 0.78
CA VAL A 71 12.34 -9.56 0.37
C VAL A 71 11.32 -8.51 -0.09
N ALA A 72 11.35 -7.29 0.45
CA ALA A 72 10.45 -6.21 0.04
C ALA A 72 10.58 -5.86 -1.45
N PHE A 73 11.77 -6.01 -2.04
CA PHE A 73 11.99 -5.74 -3.48
C PHE A 73 11.29 -6.75 -4.38
N VAL A 74 11.04 -7.97 -3.90
CA VAL A 74 10.26 -8.98 -4.62
C VAL A 74 8.78 -8.87 -4.26
N ALA A 75 8.47 -8.60 -2.99
CA ALA A 75 7.11 -8.43 -2.51
C ALA A 75 6.39 -7.26 -3.21
N ARG A 76 7.11 -6.17 -3.55
CA ARG A 76 6.54 -5.01 -4.24
C ARG A 76 6.00 -5.32 -5.64
N PRO A 77 6.79 -5.90 -6.58
CA PRO A 77 6.26 -6.36 -7.86
C PRO A 77 5.10 -7.35 -7.71
N LEU A 78 5.20 -8.28 -6.77
CA LEU A 78 4.11 -9.25 -6.53
C LEU A 78 2.84 -8.55 -6.03
N GLY A 79 2.99 -7.65 -5.07
CA GLY A 79 1.90 -6.82 -4.55
C GLY A 79 1.30 -5.95 -5.64
N SER A 80 2.09 -5.34 -6.52
CA SER A 80 1.58 -4.49 -7.59
C SER A 80 0.81 -5.29 -8.65
N ILE A 81 1.19 -6.54 -8.93
CA ILE A 81 0.41 -7.43 -9.81
C ILE A 81 -0.93 -7.77 -9.17
N VAL A 82 -0.92 -8.18 -7.89
CA VAL A 82 -2.12 -8.58 -7.15
C VAL A 82 -3.07 -7.39 -6.98
N PHE A 83 -2.62 -6.32 -6.34
CA PHE A 83 -3.42 -5.12 -6.11
C PHE A 83 -3.72 -4.35 -7.40
N GLY A 84 -2.89 -4.47 -8.44
CA GLY A 84 -3.20 -3.96 -9.77
C GLY A 84 -4.42 -4.66 -10.37
N HIS A 85 -4.42 -6.01 -10.33
CA HIS A 85 -5.56 -6.80 -10.79
C HIS A 85 -6.84 -6.51 -9.99
N PHE A 86 -6.75 -6.45 -8.65
CA PHE A 86 -7.88 -6.05 -7.81
C PHE A 86 -8.34 -4.62 -8.10
N GLY A 87 -7.42 -3.71 -8.41
CA GLY A 87 -7.70 -2.33 -8.78
C GLY A 87 -8.51 -2.20 -10.06
N ASP A 88 -8.18 -3.02 -11.06
CA ASP A 88 -8.90 -3.04 -12.33
C ASP A 88 -10.25 -3.76 -12.25
N LYS A 89 -10.39 -4.78 -11.38
CA LYS A 89 -11.62 -5.57 -11.22
C LYS A 89 -12.64 -4.97 -10.23
N PHE A 90 -12.18 -4.49 -9.06
CA PHE A 90 -13.04 -4.02 -7.96
C PHE A 90 -13.01 -2.50 -7.78
N GLY A 91 -12.14 -1.80 -8.50
CA GLY A 91 -12.06 -0.35 -8.55
C GLY A 91 -10.81 0.22 -7.89
N ARG A 92 -10.20 1.19 -8.57
CA ARG A 92 -8.91 1.79 -8.21
C ARG A 92 -8.91 2.50 -6.85
N LYS A 93 -9.98 3.24 -6.53
CA LYS A 93 -10.05 4.01 -5.27
C LYS A 93 -10.07 3.09 -4.04
N GLY A 94 -10.92 2.07 -4.04
CA GLY A 94 -11.04 1.14 -2.91
C GLY A 94 -9.74 0.36 -2.70
N THR A 95 -9.15 -0.09 -3.81
CA THR A 95 -7.90 -0.86 -3.76
C THR A 95 -6.72 -0.02 -3.26
N LEU A 96 -6.62 1.26 -3.65
CA LEU A 96 -5.61 2.18 -3.13
C LEU A 96 -5.77 2.40 -1.62
N VAL A 97 -6.99 2.56 -1.12
CA VAL A 97 -7.23 2.71 0.32
C VAL A 97 -6.87 1.41 1.06
N ALA A 98 -7.25 0.25 0.51
CA ALA A 98 -6.90 -1.03 1.10
C ALA A 98 -5.39 -1.27 1.16
N SER A 99 -4.64 -0.92 0.10
CA SER A 99 -3.17 -1.04 0.10
C SER A 99 -2.53 -0.11 1.12
N LEU A 100 -2.99 1.14 1.22
CA LEU A 100 -2.48 2.10 2.21
C LEU A 100 -2.78 1.69 3.65
N LEU A 101 -3.97 1.15 3.91
CA LEU A 101 -4.32 0.61 5.23
C LEU A 101 -3.47 -0.61 5.59
N THR A 102 -3.27 -1.52 4.64
CA THR A 102 -2.43 -2.70 4.83
C THR A 102 -1.00 -2.29 5.21
N MET A 103 -0.43 -1.32 4.48
CA MET A 103 0.87 -0.74 4.82
C MET A 103 0.87 -0.14 6.22
N GLY A 104 -0.02 0.83 6.50
CA GLY A 104 -0.02 1.54 7.79
C GLY A 104 -0.22 0.62 9.00
N ILE A 105 -1.06 -0.42 8.88
CA ILE A 105 -1.24 -1.43 9.93
C ILE A 105 0.06 -2.21 10.15
N ALA A 106 0.73 -2.64 9.07
CA ALA A 106 2.01 -3.34 9.19
C ALA A 106 3.09 -2.46 9.86
N THR A 107 3.22 -1.20 9.46
CA THR A 107 4.15 -0.24 10.07
C THR A 107 3.85 -0.01 11.54
N PHE A 108 2.57 0.11 11.89
CA PHE A 108 2.14 0.30 13.27
C PHE A 108 2.53 -0.91 14.13
N LEU A 109 2.29 -2.12 13.65
CA LEU A 109 2.68 -3.35 14.35
C LEU A 109 4.20 -3.44 14.54
N ILE A 110 4.99 -3.02 13.54
CA ILE A 110 6.45 -2.92 13.66
C ILE A 110 6.82 -1.90 14.74
N GLY A 111 6.13 -0.76 14.82
CA GLY A 111 6.35 0.25 15.86
C GLY A 111 5.98 -0.20 17.27
N CYS A 112 5.13 -1.23 17.40
CA CYS A 112 4.82 -1.86 18.68
C CYS A 112 5.82 -2.95 19.10
N LEU A 113 6.87 -3.19 18.31
CA LEU A 113 7.95 -4.08 18.72
C LEU A 113 8.69 -3.52 19.95
N PRO A 114 9.12 -4.41 20.86
CA PRO A 114 9.78 -4.02 22.12
C PRO A 114 11.20 -3.47 21.91
#